data_AF-B9E9N4-F1
#
_entry.id   AF-B9E9N4-F1
#
_cell.length_a   1.000
_cell.length_b   1.000
_cell.length_c   1.000
_cell.angle_alpha   90.00
_cell.angle_beta   90.00
_cell.angle_gamma   90.00
#
_symmetry.space_group_name_H-M   'P 1'
#
loop_
_entity.id
_entity.type
_entity.pdbx_description
1 polymer ?
#
loop_
_entity_poly.entity_id
_entity_poly.type
_entity_poly.pdbx_seq_one_letter_code
_entity_poly.pdbx_strand_id
1 'polypeptide(L)'
;MDKLKVYEYNQIKNLVSEPLKLYRTNDIRSHKNHKDLLLNDIELMLEVKNIDSTDFIKSLDDASLSKKKSEFLLQKLKIHVEEFELPSSAVISKLFKKVKKLKVPDLVLIDRKEISFLSWNDLSGNRKYFIYFVCQNKLDNFSSSMKLINTSNGVL
;
A
#
# COMPACT_ATOMS: atom_id res chain seq x y z
N MET A 1 -5.37 -18.53 6.70
CA MET A 1 -5.96 -17.19 6.49
C MET A 1 -5.00 -16.43 5.60
N ASP A 2 -5.41 -16.15 4.38
CA ASP A 2 -4.57 -15.42 3.44
C ASP A 2 -4.61 -13.94 3.81
N LYS A 3 -3.43 -13.37 4.09
CA LYS A 3 -3.30 -11.96 4.43
C LYS A 3 -3.33 -11.11 3.17
N LEU A 4 -3.84 -9.90 3.29
CA LEU A 4 -3.82 -8.90 2.24
C LEU A 4 -2.40 -8.33 2.10
N LYS A 5 -1.87 -8.27 0.89
CA LYS A 5 -0.60 -7.58 0.63
C LYS A 5 -0.81 -6.06 0.71
N VAL A 6 0.23 -5.32 1.08
CA VAL A 6 0.17 -3.85 1.23
C VAL A 6 -0.29 -3.15 -0.05
N TYR A 7 0.13 -3.63 -1.22
CA TYR A 7 -0.32 -3.04 -2.49
C TYR A 7 -1.82 -3.28 -2.75
N GLU A 8 -2.36 -4.44 -2.36
CA GLU A 8 -3.79 -4.76 -2.48
C GLU A 8 -4.60 -3.87 -1.53
N TYR A 9 -4.11 -3.66 -0.31
CA TYR A 9 -4.70 -2.69 0.64
C TYR A 9 -4.71 -1.27 0.08
N ASN A 10 -3.60 -0.82 -0.50
CA ASN A 10 -3.52 0.50 -1.11
C ASN A 10 -4.44 0.65 -2.33
N GLN A 11 -4.63 -0.42 -3.11
CA GLN A 11 -5.63 -0.46 -4.18
C GLN A 11 -7.05 -0.30 -3.62
N ILE A 12 -7.43 -1.06 -2.58
CA ILE A 12 -8.73 -0.92 -1.91
C ILE A 12 -8.91 0.50 -1.37
N LYS A 13 -7.88 1.08 -0.75
CA LYS A 13 -7.92 2.47 -0.24
C LYS A 13 -8.20 3.48 -1.38
N ASN A 14 -7.60 3.30 -2.55
CA ASN A 14 -7.88 4.15 -3.71
C ASN A 14 -9.32 3.95 -4.18
N LEU A 15 -9.78 2.70 -4.33
CA LEU A 15 -11.15 2.37 -4.71
C LEU A 15 -12.18 2.96 -3.74
N VAL A 16 -11.94 2.91 -2.43
CA VAL A 16 -12.81 3.53 -1.40
C VAL A 16 -12.81 5.07 -1.48
N SER A 17 -11.74 5.68 -1.96
CA SER A 17 -11.64 7.14 -2.08
C SER A 17 -12.41 7.71 -3.27
N GLU A 18 -12.67 6.91 -4.31
CA GLU A 18 -13.40 7.36 -5.51
C GLU A 18 -14.91 7.61 -5.25
N PRO A 19 -15.66 6.72 -4.57
CA PRO A 19 -17.06 6.95 -4.22
C PRO A 19 -17.25 8.23 -3.41
N LEU A 20 -16.33 8.56 -2.50
CA LEU A 20 -16.36 9.83 -1.75
C LEU A 20 -16.31 11.08 -2.63
N LYS A 21 -15.68 11.00 -3.81
CA LYS A 21 -15.68 12.10 -4.79
C LYS A 21 -17.03 12.18 -5.51
N LEU A 22 -17.66 11.02 -5.77
CA LEU A 22 -18.95 10.94 -6.45
C LEU A 22 -20.12 11.43 -5.60
N TYR A 23 -20.16 11.11 -4.30
CA TYR A 23 -21.21 11.58 -3.38
C TYR A 23 -21.21 13.10 -3.18
N ARG A 24 -20.16 13.81 -3.62
CA ARG A 24 -20.12 15.28 -3.64
C ARG A 24 -20.75 15.88 -4.89
N THR A 25 -21.00 15.08 -5.93
CA THR A 25 -21.57 15.51 -7.20
C THR A 25 -23.08 15.35 -7.17
N ASN A 26 -23.82 16.33 -7.68
CA ASN A 26 -25.29 16.36 -7.60
C ASN A 26 -26.00 15.29 -8.47
N ASP A 27 -25.29 14.54 -9.31
CA ASP A 27 -25.87 13.54 -10.22
C ASP A 27 -25.73 12.10 -9.71
N ILE A 28 -26.56 11.77 -8.71
CA ILE A 28 -26.55 10.48 -8.01
C ILE A 28 -26.90 9.30 -8.94
N ARG A 29 -27.73 9.53 -9.97
CA ARG A 29 -28.22 8.46 -10.86
C ARG A 29 -27.17 8.00 -11.86
N SER A 30 -26.41 8.93 -12.42
CA SER A 30 -25.32 8.63 -13.37
C SER A 30 -24.16 7.88 -12.72
N HIS A 31 -23.97 8.02 -11.40
CA HIS A 31 -22.85 7.41 -10.68
C HIS A 31 -23.15 6.07 -10.00
N LYS A 32 -24.40 5.59 -10.04
CA LYS A 32 -24.78 4.32 -9.43
C LYS A 32 -24.00 3.13 -10.00
N ASN A 33 -23.95 3.00 -11.33
CA ASN A 33 -23.26 1.89 -11.98
C ASN A 33 -21.76 1.88 -11.67
N HIS A 34 -21.14 3.06 -11.58
CA HIS A 34 -19.73 3.19 -11.23
C HIS A 34 -19.48 2.79 -9.78
N LYS A 35 -20.36 3.19 -8.86
CA LYS A 35 -20.30 2.76 -7.46
C LYS A 35 -20.43 1.24 -7.33
N ASP A 36 -21.44 0.64 -7.97
CA ASP A 36 -21.69 -0.79 -7.91
C ASP A 36 -20.48 -1.57 -8.46
N LEU A 37 -19.84 -1.08 -9.53
CA LEU A 37 -18.59 -1.63 -10.06
C LEU A 37 -17.45 -1.57 -9.03
N LEU A 38 -17.24 -0.43 -8.39
CA LEU A 38 -16.18 -0.27 -7.39
C LEU A 38 -16.39 -1.16 -6.16
N LEU A 39 -17.64 -1.32 -5.70
CA LEU A 39 -17.97 -2.20 -4.58
C LEU A 39 -17.72 -3.67 -4.95
N ASN A 40 -18.12 -4.09 -6.15
CA ASN A 40 -17.85 -5.44 -6.66
C ASN A 40 -16.34 -5.72 -6.76
N ASP A 41 -15.55 -4.77 -7.27
CA ASP A 41 -14.09 -4.93 -7.36
C ASP A 41 -13.46 -5.15 -5.98
N ILE A 42 -13.90 -4.37 -4.98
CA ILE A 42 -13.44 -4.53 -3.58
C ILE A 42 -13.87 -5.88 -3.02
N GLU A 43 -15.11 -6.29 -3.26
CA GLU A 43 -15.66 -7.56 -2.79
C GLU A 43 -14.86 -8.75 -3.33
N LEU A 44 -14.61 -8.78 -4.65
CA LEU A 44 -13.80 -9.81 -5.30
C LEU A 44 -12.37 -9.86 -4.75
N MET A 45 -11.73 -8.71 -4.54
CA MET A 45 -10.37 -8.64 -3.98
C MET A 45 -10.30 -9.25 -2.58
N LEU A 46 -11.35 -9.09 -1.77
CA LEU A 46 -11.43 -9.63 -0.40
C LEU A 46 -11.84 -11.11 -0.38
N GLU A 47 -12.75 -11.53 -1.27
CA GLU A 47 -13.18 -12.92 -1.43
C GLU A 47 -12.01 -13.83 -1.81
N VAL A 48 -11.16 -13.40 -2.74
CA VAL A 48 -9.94 -14.13 -3.14
C VAL A 48 -9.00 -14.40 -1.94
N LYS A 49 -9.09 -13.59 -0.88
CA LYS A 49 -8.31 -13.75 0.36
C LYS A 49 -9.06 -14.44 1.49
N ASN A 50 -10.29 -14.89 1.24
CA ASN A 50 -11.19 -15.44 2.25
C ASN A 50 -11.43 -14.46 3.41
N ILE A 51 -11.51 -13.16 3.12
CA ILE A 51 -11.83 -12.11 4.10
C ILE A 51 -13.31 -11.77 3.94
N ASP A 52 -14.09 -11.93 5.02
CA ASP A 52 -15.50 -11.51 5.01
C ASP A 52 -15.59 -9.99 4.85
N SER A 53 -16.17 -9.59 3.73
CA SER A 53 -16.33 -8.19 3.31
C SER A 53 -17.77 -7.69 3.51
N THR A 54 -18.71 -8.54 3.94
CA THR A 54 -20.15 -8.24 3.93
C THR A 54 -20.48 -6.95 4.69
N ASP A 55 -19.96 -6.82 5.91
CA ASP A 55 -20.19 -5.63 6.75
C ASP A 55 -19.41 -4.41 6.24
N PHE A 56 -18.25 -4.63 5.61
CA PHE A 56 -17.43 -3.57 5.04
C PHE A 56 -18.12 -2.95 3.82
N ILE A 57 -18.59 -3.77 2.88
CA ILE A 57 -19.31 -3.34 1.67
C ILE A 57 -20.62 -2.64 2.05
N LYS A 58 -21.42 -3.20 2.96
CA LYS A 58 -22.64 -2.55 3.48
C LYS A 58 -22.35 -1.16 4.07
N SER A 59 -21.24 -1.02 4.79
CA SER A 59 -20.84 0.27 5.38
C SER A 59 -20.35 1.28 4.34
N LEU A 60 -19.80 0.80 3.21
CA LEU A 60 -19.35 1.64 2.10
C LEU A 60 -20.50 2.09 1.19
N ASP A 61 -21.56 1.30 1.08
CA ASP A 61 -22.73 1.61 0.25
C ASP A 61 -23.64 2.72 0.86
N ASP A 62 -23.45 3.03 2.14
CA ASP A 62 -24.17 4.07 2.86
C ASP A 62 -23.95 5.46 2.22
N ALA A 63 -25.04 6.13 1.83
CA ALA A 63 -25.02 7.48 1.26
C ALA A 63 -24.43 8.54 2.23
N SER A 64 -24.37 8.25 3.53
CA SER A 64 -23.75 9.11 4.54
C SER A 64 -22.25 8.82 4.75
N LEU A 65 -21.62 8.08 3.85
CA LEU A 65 -20.19 7.80 3.88
C LEU A 65 -19.40 9.12 3.86
N SER A 66 -18.66 9.35 4.93
CA SER A 66 -17.75 10.48 5.07
C SER A 66 -16.31 10.00 5.01
N LYS A 67 -15.38 10.90 4.70
CA LYS A 67 -13.94 10.62 4.73
C LYS A 67 -13.50 10.01 6.08
N LYS A 68 -14.05 10.50 7.19
CA LYS A 68 -13.74 9.99 8.53
C LYS A 68 -14.26 8.56 8.73
N LYS A 69 -15.48 8.26 8.26
CA LYS A 69 -16.05 6.90 8.33
C LYS A 69 -15.23 5.93 7.48
N SER A 70 -14.87 6.30 6.25
CA SER A 70 -14.06 5.46 5.37
C SER A 70 -12.67 5.17 5.95
N GLU A 71 -12.02 6.18 6.56
CA GLU A 71 -10.73 5.99 7.23
C GLU A 71 -10.83 4.97 8.38
N PHE A 72 -11.90 5.03 9.17
CA PHE A 72 -12.16 4.07 10.24
C PHE A 72 -12.41 2.65 9.72
N LEU A 73 -13.16 2.51 8.63
CA LEU A 73 -13.38 1.20 7.97
C LEU A 73 -12.06 0.62 7.45
N LEU A 74 -11.24 1.43 6.78
CA LEU A 74 -9.92 1.01 6.29
C LEU A 74 -8.98 0.61 7.43
N GLN A 75 -9.02 1.31 8.57
CA GLN A 75 -8.25 0.92 9.76
C GLN A 75 -8.64 -0.46 10.28
N LYS A 76 -9.93 -0.83 10.26
CA LYS A 76 -10.37 -2.19 10.62
C LYS A 76 -9.81 -3.22 9.63
N LEU A 77 -9.87 -2.93 8.33
CA LEU A 77 -9.34 -3.82 7.30
C LEU A 77 -7.83 -4.04 7.42
N LYS A 78 -7.09 -3.05 7.93
CA LYS A 78 -5.64 -3.10 8.15
C LYS A 78 -5.17 -4.24 9.07
N ILE A 79 -6.06 -4.82 9.87
CA ILE A 79 -5.76 -6.00 10.70
C ILE A 79 -5.37 -7.21 9.81
N HIS A 80 -5.97 -7.31 8.62
CA HIS A 80 -5.74 -8.38 7.67
C HIS A 80 -4.50 -8.16 6.77
N VAL A 81 -3.83 -7.01 6.90
CA VAL A 81 -2.67 -6.67 6.06
C VAL A 81 -1.39 -7.30 6.61
N GLU A 82 -0.65 -7.95 5.72
CA GLU A 82 0.69 -8.45 5.98
C GLU A 82 1.68 -7.29 6.07
N GLU A 83 2.45 -7.25 7.15
CA GLU A 83 3.48 -6.24 7.35
C GLU A 83 4.64 -6.43 6.37
N PHE A 84 5.10 -5.31 5.80
CA PHE A 84 6.35 -5.30 5.06
C PHE A 84 7.53 -5.56 5.99
N GLU A 85 8.33 -6.55 5.64
CA GLU A 85 9.51 -6.93 6.41
C GLU A 85 10.64 -5.91 6.18
N LEU A 86 10.80 -4.98 7.14
CA LEU A 86 11.85 -3.98 7.06
C LEU A 86 13.21 -4.61 7.40
N PRO A 87 14.24 -4.43 6.54
CA PRO A 87 15.60 -4.86 6.87
C PRO A 87 16.14 -4.03 8.03
N SER A 88 16.97 -4.65 8.88
CA SER A 88 17.66 -3.90 9.93
C SER A 88 18.64 -2.87 9.36
N SER A 89 18.96 -1.84 10.13
CA SER A 89 19.95 -0.82 9.76
C SER A 89 21.29 -1.45 9.33
N ALA A 90 21.73 -2.50 10.02
CA ALA A 90 22.94 -3.25 9.68
C ALA A 90 22.86 -3.94 8.31
N VAL A 91 21.71 -4.52 7.95
CA VAL A 91 21.48 -5.10 6.62
C VAL A 91 21.48 -4.01 5.57
N ILE A 92 20.82 -2.88 5.83
CA ILE A 92 20.81 -1.73 4.91
C ILE A 92 22.24 -1.22 4.66
N SER A 93 23.05 -1.04 5.69
CA SER A 93 24.45 -0.65 5.53
C SER A 93 25.26 -1.65 4.69
N LYS A 94 24.98 -2.96 4.83
CA LYS A 94 25.60 -4.00 3.99
C LYS A 94 25.14 -3.96 2.53
N LEU A 95 23.91 -3.55 2.25
CA LEU A 95 23.43 -3.37 0.87
C LEU A 95 24.10 -2.16 0.20
N PHE A 96 24.33 -1.10 0.96
CA PHE A 96 24.92 0.16 0.48
C PHE A 96 26.40 0.33 0.84
N LYS A 97 27.20 -0.75 0.81
CA LYS A 97 28.65 -0.72 1.15
C LYS A 97 29.45 0.36 0.43
N LYS A 98 29.05 0.76 -0.79
CA LYS A 98 29.73 1.80 -1.58
C LYS A 98 29.42 3.24 -1.11
N VAL A 99 28.46 3.42 -0.19
CA VAL A 99 28.03 4.73 0.31
C VAL A 99 28.66 4.99 1.68
N LYS A 100 29.72 5.79 1.73
CA LYS A 100 30.53 6.03 2.93
C LYS A 100 29.79 6.74 4.09
N LYS A 101 28.64 7.39 3.84
CA LYS A 101 27.87 8.15 4.84
C LYS A 101 26.35 7.98 4.64
N LEU A 102 25.87 6.74 4.56
CA LEU A 102 24.45 6.47 4.39
C LEU A 102 23.63 6.93 5.60
N LYS A 103 22.75 7.91 5.42
CA LYS A 103 21.76 8.32 6.41
C LYS A 103 20.52 7.43 6.26
N VAL A 104 20.32 6.49 7.18
CA VAL A 104 19.11 5.62 7.20
C VAL A 104 18.04 6.32 8.05
N PRO A 105 16.78 6.40 7.59
CA PRO A 105 15.69 6.95 8.40
C PRO A 105 15.40 6.07 9.62
N ASP A 106 14.68 6.61 10.60
CA ASP A 106 14.19 5.81 11.72
C ASP A 106 13.13 4.82 11.25
N LEU A 107 13.49 3.54 11.25
CA LEU A 107 12.63 2.44 10.78
C LEU A 107 11.51 2.10 11.79
N VAL A 108 11.62 2.54 13.04
CA VAL A 108 10.63 2.26 14.10
C VAL A 108 9.36 3.07 13.87
N LEU A 109 9.47 4.27 13.32
CA LEU A 109 8.35 5.18 13.05
C LEU A 109 7.56 4.83 11.78
N ILE A 110 8.03 3.86 10.99
CA ILE A 110 7.45 3.52 9.69
C ILE A 110 6.30 2.52 9.86
N ASP A 111 5.15 2.86 9.32
CA ASP A 111 4.01 1.95 9.26
C ASP A 111 4.21 0.88 8.20
N ARG A 112 4.60 -0.32 8.66
CA ARG A 112 4.91 -1.47 7.81
C ARG A 112 3.72 -1.99 7.02
N LYS A 113 2.49 -1.65 7.40
CA LYS A 113 1.29 -2.06 6.69
C LYS A 113 0.87 -1.09 5.60
N GLU A 114 1.57 0.03 5.45
CA GLU A 114 1.28 1.04 4.41
C GLU A 114 2.36 1.14 3.33
N ILE A 115 3.54 0.59 3.58
CA ILE A 115 4.65 0.60 2.62
C ILE A 115 4.82 -0.74 1.89
N SER A 116 4.88 -0.72 0.57
CA SER A 116 5.27 -1.90 -0.24
C SER A 116 6.77 -1.93 -0.52
N PHE A 117 7.47 -0.82 -0.26
CA PHE A 117 8.91 -0.66 -0.41
C PHE A 117 9.36 0.45 0.54
N LEU A 118 10.61 0.38 1.00
CA LEU A 118 11.22 1.46 1.76
C LEU A 118 11.92 2.42 0.79
N SER A 119 11.62 3.71 0.90
CA SER A 119 12.37 4.74 0.19
C SER A 119 12.61 5.96 1.04
N TRP A 120 13.74 6.62 0.82
CA TRP A 120 14.05 7.87 1.49
C TRP A 120 14.98 8.74 0.64
N ASN A 121 14.95 10.04 0.93
CA ASN A 121 15.79 11.03 0.26
C ASN A 121 17.01 11.33 1.12
N ASP A 122 18.19 11.37 0.50
CA ASP A 122 19.38 11.99 1.05
C ASP A 122 19.57 13.37 0.40
N LEU A 123 19.15 14.40 1.13
CA LEU A 123 19.22 15.80 0.69
C LEU A 123 20.66 16.25 0.47
N SER A 124 21.62 15.75 1.27
CA SER A 124 23.03 16.15 1.16
C SER A 124 23.67 15.62 -0.12
N GLY A 125 23.28 14.43 -0.56
CA GLY A 125 23.76 13.79 -1.78
C GLY A 125 22.89 14.03 -3.01
N ASN A 126 21.75 14.71 -2.86
CA ASN A 126 20.66 14.81 -3.84
C ASN A 126 20.26 13.46 -4.48
N ARG A 127 20.11 12.44 -3.63
CA ARG A 127 19.84 11.05 -4.02
C ARG A 127 18.55 10.56 -3.40
N LYS A 128 17.89 9.62 -4.08
CA LYS A 128 16.79 8.84 -3.51
C LYS A 128 17.16 7.36 -3.50
N TYR A 129 16.99 6.74 -2.33
CA TYR A 129 17.24 5.33 -2.11
C TYR A 129 15.92 4.56 -2.12
N PHE A 130 15.94 3.37 -2.71
CA PHE A 130 14.82 2.44 -2.73
C PHE A 130 15.29 1.05 -2.30
N ILE A 131 14.46 0.39 -1.50
CA ILE A 131 14.60 -0.99 -1.07
C ILE A 131 13.26 -1.69 -1.26
N TYR A 132 13.25 -2.74 -2.07
CA TYR A 132 12.07 -3.55 -2.34
C TYR A 132 12.48 -5.01 -2.51
N PHE A 133 11.55 -5.91 -2.18
CA PHE A 133 11.72 -7.33 -2.45
C PHE A 133 11.38 -7.62 -3.91
N VAL A 134 12.25 -8.39 -4.57
CA VAL A 134 12.01 -8.96 -5.89
C VAL A 134 11.85 -10.46 -5.72
N CYS A 135 10.66 -10.95 -6.01
CA CYS A 135 10.46 -12.37 -6.28
C CYS A 135 11.20 -12.69 -7.58
N GLN A 136 12.34 -13.38 -7.48
CA GLN A 136 12.93 -13.99 -8.67
C GLN A 136 12.28 -15.35 -8.87
N ASN A 137 11.51 -15.49 -9.94
CA ASN A 137 11.04 -16.78 -10.41
C ASN A 137 12.24 -17.51 -11.04
N LYS A 138 12.96 -18.30 -10.23
CA LYS A 138 13.78 -19.40 -10.73
C LYS A 138 13.04 -20.68 -10.34
N LEU A 139 12.54 -21.38 -11.37
CA LEU A 139 11.87 -22.68 -11.31
C LEU A 139 12.35 -23.51 -10.11
N ASP A 140 11.50 -23.68 -9.10
CA ASP A 140 11.67 -24.61 -7.97
C ASP A 140 12.38 -24.14 -6.68
N ASN A 141 12.67 -22.85 -6.48
CA ASN A 141 12.91 -22.32 -5.12
C ASN A 141 12.56 -20.83 -5.04
N PHE A 142 11.48 -20.48 -4.32
CA PHE A 142 11.12 -19.10 -4.05
C PHE A 142 12.24 -18.43 -3.23
N SER A 143 13.04 -17.59 -3.88
CA SER A 143 14.01 -16.73 -3.20
C SER A 143 13.66 -15.27 -3.45
N SER A 144 13.34 -14.57 -2.36
CA SER A 144 13.16 -13.12 -2.39
C SER A 144 14.55 -12.47 -2.40
N SER A 145 14.87 -11.73 -3.46
CA SER A 145 16.12 -10.99 -3.58
C SER A 145 15.85 -9.50 -3.48
N MET A 146 16.67 -8.75 -2.75
CA MET A 146 16.48 -7.31 -2.57
C MET A 146 17.21 -6.55 -3.67
N LYS A 147 16.48 -5.75 -4.46
CA LYS A 147 17.10 -4.91 -5.52
C LYS A 147 17.21 -3.46 -5.08
N LEU A 148 18.22 -2.79 -5.64
CA LEU A 148 18.69 -1.47 -5.25
C LEU A 148 18.70 -0.56 -6.47
N ILE A 149 18.05 0.60 -6.37
CA ILE A 149 18.11 1.65 -7.39
C ILE A 149 18.46 2.97 -6.69
N ASN A 150 19.41 3.71 -7.25
CA ASN A 150 19.72 5.09 -6.89
C ASN A 150 19.52 5.96 -8.12
N THR A 151 18.66 6.97 -8.01
CA THR A 151 18.45 7.99 -9.04
C THR A 151 18.94 9.33 -8.49
N SER A 152 19.67 10.10 -9.30
CA SER A 152 19.85 11.52 -9.05
C SER A 152 18.48 12.19 -9.09
N ASN A 153 18.14 13.03 -8.11
CA ASN A 153 16.94 13.84 -8.24
C ASN A 153 17.20 14.86 -9.36
N GLY A 154 16.74 14.54 -10.57
CA GLY A 154 16.69 15.48 -11.67
C GLY A 154 15.80 16.65 -11.27
N VAL A 155 16.32 17.85 -11.46
CA VAL A 155 15.56 19.10 -11.43
C VAL A 155 14.39 18.93 -12.42
N LEU A 156 13.15 19.06 -11.93
CA LEU A 156 11.99 19.36 -12.76
C LEU A 156 12.01 20.84 -13.13
#